data_AF-A0A7J7XF54-F1
#
_entry.id   AF-A0A7J7XF54-F1
#
_cell.length_a   1.000
_cell.length_b   1.000
_cell.length_c   1.000
_cell.angle_alpha   90.00
_cell.angle_beta   90.00
_cell.angle_gamma   90.00
#
_symmetry.space_group_name_H-M   'P 1'
#
loop_
_entity.id
_entity.type
_entity.pdbx_description
1 polymer ?
#
loop_
_entity_poly.entity_id
_entity_poly.type
_entity_poly.pdbx_seq_one_letter_code
_entity_poly.pdbx_strand_id
1 'polypeptide(L)'
;MEHYVLYMVNGEGHASCDHRQRGFKRWECNRPAAPGGPLKFSEKFQLFTPFSLGFEFRPGHEYYYISATPPNAVDRPCLRLKVYVRPTNETLYEAPEPIFTSNNSCSSLGSCQLFLSTVPVLWTLLGS
;
A
#
# COMPACT_ATOMS: atom_id res chain seq x y z
N MET A 1 -21.84 2.31 -5.07
CA MET A 1 -20.44 2.35 -4.61
C MET A 1 -19.81 1.01 -4.94
N GLU A 2 -18.54 0.99 -5.30
CA GLU A 2 -17.87 -0.25 -5.69
C GLU A 2 -17.33 -0.99 -4.46
N HIS A 3 -17.46 -2.32 -4.48
CA HIS A 3 -16.96 -3.21 -3.45
C HIS A 3 -16.27 -4.38 -4.14
N TYR A 4 -15.09 -4.74 -3.66
CA TYR A 4 -14.30 -5.82 -4.27
C TYR A 4 -13.67 -6.70 -3.21
N VAL A 5 -13.49 -7.96 -3.55
CA VAL A 5 -12.60 -8.88 -2.85
C VAL A 5 -11.40 -9.13 -3.75
N LEU A 6 -10.20 -8.95 -3.22
CA LEU A 6 -8.95 -9.17 -3.94
C LEU A 6 -8.47 -10.59 -3.69
N TYR A 7 -8.21 -11.31 -4.78
CA TYR A 7 -7.68 -12.67 -4.75
C TYR A 7 -6.31 -12.71 -5.39
N MET A 8 -5.41 -13.47 -4.79
CA MET A 8 -4.18 -13.91 -5.43
C MET A 8 -4.43 -15.24 -6.13
N VAL A 9 -4.12 -15.31 -7.42
CA VAL A 9 -4.44 -16.46 -8.29
C VAL A 9 -3.21 -16.94 -9.07
N ASN A 10 -3.32 -18.08 -9.74
CA ASN A 10 -2.35 -18.53 -10.72
C ASN A 10 -2.56 -17.83 -12.08
N GLY A 11 -1.64 -18.04 -13.03
CA GLY A 11 -1.72 -17.44 -14.37
C GLY A 11 -3.01 -17.81 -15.13
N GLU A 12 -3.52 -19.03 -14.94
CA GLU A 12 -4.79 -19.48 -15.53
C GLU A 12 -5.98 -18.70 -14.96
N GLY A 13 -6.12 -18.63 -13.63
CA GLY A 13 -7.17 -17.87 -12.96
C GLY A 13 -7.13 -16.37 -13.29
N HIS A 14 -5.94 -15.82 -13.54
CA HIS A 14 -5.79 -14.44 -14.00
C HIS A 14 -6.28 -14.22 -15.44
N ALA A 15 -6.13 -15.22 -16.30
CA ALA A 15 -6.63 -15.16 -17.68
C ALA A 15 -8.14 -15.35 -17.75
N SER A 16 -8.70 -16.26 -16.94
CA SER A 16 -10.12 -16.59 -16.90
C SER A 16 -10.95 -15.77 -15.92
N CYS A 17 -10.33 -14.92 -15.09
CA CYS A 17 -10.98 -14.24 -13.97
C CYS A 17 -11.61 -15.20 -12.93
N ASP A 18 -11.09 -16.43 -12.82
CA ASP A 18 -11.57 -17.44 -11.86
C ASP A 18 -10.63 -17.59 -10.65
N HIS A 19 -11.16 -17.35 -9.45
CA HIS A 19 -10.47 -17.54 -8.18
C HIS A 19 -10.87 -18.83 -7.42
N ARG A 20 -11.81 -19.64 -7.94
CA ARG A 20 -12.37 -20.79 -7.20
C ARG A 20 -11.41 -21.95 -7.06
N GLN A 21 -10.61 -22.21 -8.09
CA GLN A 21 -9.77 -23.40 -8.16
C GLN A 21 -8.48 -23.26 -7.35
N ARG A 22 -7.81 -22.11 -7.43
CA ARG A 22 -6.49 -21.87 -6.82
C ARG A 22 -6.31 -20.42 -6.35
N GLY A 23 -7.40 -19.73 -6.04
CA GLY A 23 -7.38 -18.36 -5.56
C GLY A 23 -7.37 -18.27 -4.04
N PHE A 24 -6.45 -17.49 -3.49
CA PHE A 24 -6.42 -17.15 -2.08
C PHE A 24 -6.97 -15.75 -1.87
N LYS A 25 -7.98 -15.62 -1.02
CA LYS A 25 -8.53 -14.32 -0.64
C LYS A 25 -7.47 -13.53 0.13
N ARG A 26 -7.10 -12.36 -0.39
CA ARG A 26 -6.00 -11.56 0.15
C ARG A 26 -6.49 -10.33 0.92
N TRP A 27 -7.46 -9.59 0.37
CA TRP A 27 -8.05 -8.41 1.02
C TRP A 27 -9.50 -8.17 0.60
N GLU A 28 -10.19 -7.30 1.34
CA GLU A 28 -11.56 -6.88 1.05
C GLU A 28 -11.69 -5.36 1.03
N CYS A 29 -12.09 -4.80 -0.10
CA CYS A 29 -12.50 -3.42 -0.25
C CYS A 29 -13.99 -3.28 0.11
N ASN A 30 -14.30 -3.28 1.41
CA ASN A 30 -15.68 -3.29 1.91
C ASN A 30 -16.14 -1.96 2.55
N ARG A 31 -15.26 -0.98 2.75
CA ARG A 31 -15.59 0.35 3.31
C ARG A 31 -15.34 1.49 2.31
N PRO A 32 -16.27 1.77 1.39
CA PRO A 32 -16.10 2.82 0.38
C PRO A 32 -16.20 4.24 0.95
N ALA A 33 -16.93 4.44 2.06
CA ALA A 33 -17.11 5.74 2.71
C ALA A 33 -16.34 5.84 4.04
N ALA A 34 -15.16 5.21 4.12
CA ALA A 34 -14.37 5.22 5.35
C ALA A 34 -13.92 6.66 5.69
N PRO A 35 -14.03 7.10 6.97
CA PRO A 35 -13.77 8.48 7.36
C PRO A 35 -12.30 8.90 7.24
N GLY A 36 -11.37 7.94 7.17
CA GLY A 36 -9.92 8.17 7.03
C GLY A 36 -9.41 8.15 5.58
N GLY A 37 -10.30 8.24 4.58
CA GLY A 37 -9.97 8.09 3.16
C GLY A 37 -10.03 6.63 2.68
N PRO A 38 -9.55 6.35 1.46
CA PRO A 38 -9.62 5.02 0.86
C PRO A 38 -8.90 3.95 1.70
N LEU A 39 -9.46 2.75 1.78
CA LEU A 39 -8.78 1.60 2.38
C LEU A 39 -7.45 1.33 1.65
N LYS A 40 -6.36 1.21 2.42
CA LYS A 40 -5.02 0.91 1.91
C LYS A 40 -4.56 -0.45 2.39
N PHE A 41 -4.12 -1.27 1.45
CA PHE A 41 -3.50 -2.57 1.72
C PHE A 41 -2.06 -2.53 1.24
N SER A 42 -1.18 -3.16 2.01
CA SER A 42 0.25 -3.23 1.69
C SER A 42 0.65 -4.69 1.52
N GLU A 43 1.42 -4.95 0.48
CA GLU A 43 2.05 -6.24 0.22
C GLU A 43 3.56 -6.05 0.22
N LYS A 44 4.29 -6.98 0.86
CA LYS A 44 5.75 -6.95 0.90
C LYS A 44 6.30 -8.13 0.11
N PHE A 45 7.06 -7.82 -0.94
CA PHE A 45 7.79 -8.82 -1.72
C PHE A 45 9.01 -9.29 -0.95
N GLN A 46 8.88 -10.42 -0.25
CA GLN A 46 9.94 -11.00 0.56
C GLN A 46 10.10 -12.49 0.24
N LEU A 47 11.36 -12.96 0.31
CA LEU A 47 11.72 -14.35 0.02
C LEU A 47 11.17 -15.33 1.05
N PHE A 48 11.13 -14.91 2.31
CA PHE A 48 10.68 -15.73 3.43
C PHE A 48 9.72 -14.90 4.28
N THR A 49 8.63 -15.53 4.69
CA THR A 49 7.62 -14.92 5.55
C THR A 49 7.60 -15.63 6.90
N PRO A 50 7.66 -14.91 8.03
CA PRO A 50 7.54 -15.52 9.35
C PRO A 50 6.10 -15.91 9.70
N PHE A 51 5.13 -15.59 8.84
CA PHE A 51 3.70 -15.86 9.07
C PHE A 51 3.22 -17.03 8.21
N SER A 52 2.49 -17.97 8.82
CA SER A 52 2.03 -19.20 8.17
C SER A 52 1.06 -18.99 7.01
N LEU A 53 0.31 -17.87 6.99
CA LEU A 53 -0.54 -17.48 5.85
C LEU A 53 0.08 -16.35 5.02
N GLY A 54 1.35 -16.05 5.25
CA GLY A 54 2.11 -15.12 4.42
C GLY A 54 2.45 -15.76 3.09
N PHE A 55 2.73 -14.93 2.09
CA PHE A 55 3.12 -15.38 0.77
C PHE A 55 4.60 -15.08 0.52
N GLU A 56 5.31 -16.04 -0.06
CA GLU A 56 6.74 -15.94 -0.39
C GLU A 56 6.92 -15.58 -1.87
N PHE A 57 7.69 -14.54 -2.13
CA PHE A 57 7.95 -14.04 -3.47
C PHE A 57 9.36 -14.40 -3.90
N ARG A 58 9.51 -14.96 -5.10
CA ARG A 58 10.77 -15.37 -5.70
C ARG A 58 11.14 -14.44 -6.85
N PRO A 59 12.41 -14.03 -6.95
CA PRO A 59 12.90 -13.27 -8.10
C PRO A 59 12.69 -14.04 -9.41
N GLY A 60 12.45 -13.30 -10.49
CA GLY A 60 12.16 -13.85 -11.81
C GLY A 60 10.76 -14.46 -11.96
N HIS A 61 9.89 -14.38 -10.95
CA HIS A 61 8.55 -14.95 -10.99
C HIS A 61 7.46 -13.88 -11.16
N GLU A 62 6.37 -14.31 -11.78
CA GLU A 62 5.17 -13.52 -12.00
C GLU A 62 4.07 -13.95 -11.04
N TYR A 63 3.40 -12.97 -10.46
CA TYR A 63 2.35 -13.12 -9.47
C TYR A 63 1.11 -12.37 -9.93
N TYR A 64 -0.05 -12.95 -9.67
CA TYR A 64 -1.29 -12.51 -10.29
C TYR A 64 -2.36 -12.22 -9.25
N TYR A 65 -3.04 -11.10 -9.44
CA TYR A 65 -4.17 -10.69 -8.62
C TYR A 65 -5.37 -10.39 -9.50
N ILE A 66 -6.57 -10.71 -9.00
CA ILE A 66 -7.84 -10.34 -9.61
C ILE A 66 -8.79 -9.75 -8.56
N SER A 67 -9.72 -8.90 -8.99
CA SER A 67 -10.83 -8.44 -8.17
C SER A 67 -12.11 -9.18 -8.53
N ALA A 68 -12.87 -9.60 -7.51
CA ALA A 68 -14.22 -10.10 -7.69
C ALA A 68 -15.20 -9.15 -7.00
N THR A 69 -16.31 -8.84 -7.69
CA THR A 69 -17.40 -8.08 -7.07
C THR A 69 -18.25 -9.05 -6.25
N PRO A 70 -18.55 -8.77 -4.97
CA PRO A 70 -19.48 -9.58 -4.19
C PRO A 70 -20.83 -9.69 -4.91
N PRO A 71 -21.46 -10.88 -4.96
CA PRO A 71 -21.15 -12.10 -4.19
C PRO A 71 -20.19 -13.10 -4.88
N ASN A 72 -19.19 -12.64 -5.64
CA ASN A 72 -18.18 -13.43 -6.38
C ASN A 72 -18.63 -13.86 -7.78
N ALA A 73 -18.97 -12.89 -8.63
CA ALA A 73 -19.25 -13.15 -10.05
C ALA A 73 -17.97 -13.53 -10.81
N VAL A 74 -17.80 -14.81 -11.13
CA VAL A 74 -16.65 -15.36 -11.86
C VAL A 74 -16.80 -15.19 -13.38
N ASP A 75 -18.03 -15.09 -13.89
CA ASP A 75 -18.33 -15.01 -15.34
C ASP A 75 -18.37 -13.57 -15.89
N ARG A 76 -17.71 -12.62 -15.20
CA ARG A 76 -17.67 -11.21 -15.59
C ARG A 76 -16.23 -10.76 -15.80
N PRO A 77 -16.01 -9.75 -16.67
CA PRO A 77 -14.69 -9.13 -16.76
C PRO A 77 -14.28 -8.60 -15.38
N CYS A 78 -13.10 -9.02 -14.93
CA CYS A 78 -12.53 -8.63 -13.64
C CYS A 78 -11.44 -7.57 -13.82
N LEU A 79 -11.19 -6.76 -12.78
CA LEU A 79 -9.94 -5.99 -12.72
C LEU A 79 -8.81 -6.95 -12.34
N ARG A 80 -7.66 -6.78 -12.96
CA ARG A 80 -6.54 -7.70 -12.78
C ARG A 80 -5.20 -6.98 -12.74
N LEU A 81 -4.26 -7.55 -12.01
CA LEU A 81 -2.93 -7.01 -11.82
C LEU A 81 -1.91 -8.15 -11.93
N LYS A 82 -0.92 -7.96 -12.81
CA LYS A 82 0.25 -8.81 -12.92
C LYS A 82 1.44 -8.11 -12.30
N VAL A 83 2.13 -8.80 -11.40
CA VAL A 83 3.33 -8.31 -10.71
C VAL A 83 4.49 -9.20 -11.11
N TYR A 84 5.54 -8.62 -11.69
CA TYR A 84 6.79 -9.31 -11.99
C TYR A 84 7.85 -8.91 -10.97
N VAL A 85 8.36 -9.88 -10.21
CA VAL A 85 9.48 -9.65 -9.29
C VAL A 85 10.76 -9.80 -10.09
N ARG A 86 11.45 -8.68 -10.33
CA ARG A 86 12.69 -8.69 -11.12
C ARG A 86 13.74 -9.60 -10.48
N PRO A 87 14.50 -10.39 -11.28
CA PRO A 87 15.67 -11.11 -10.80
C PRO A 87 16.67 -10.18 -10.12
N THR A 88 17.33 -10.68 -9.09
CA THR A 88 18.55 -10.07 -8.57
C THR A 88 19.69 -10.41 -9.53
N ASN A 89 19.92 -9.59 -10.56
CA ASN A 89 21.21 -9.64 -11.24
C ASN A 89 22.27 -9.30 -10.17
N GLU A 90 23.33 -10.10 -10.06
CA GLU A 90 24.32 -10.04 -8.97
C GLU A 90 25.02 -8.67 -8.81
N THR A 91 24.82 -7.72 -9.73
CA THR A 91 25.61 -6.49 -9.77
C THR A 91 24.97 -5.23 -9.21
N LEU A 92 23.66 -5.12 -8.94
CA LEU A 92 23.10 -3.91 -8.30
C LEU A 92 21.81 -4.21 -7.52
N TYR A 93 21.94 -4.55 -6.24
CA TYR A 93 20.84 -4.34 -5.29
C TYR A 93 20.71 -2.83 -5.07
N GLU A 94 19.82 -2.19 -5.81
CA GLU A 94 19.37 -0.83 -5.50
C GLU A 94 18.19 -0.95 -4.55
N ALA A 95 18.41 -0.57 -3.28
CA ALA A 95 17.33 -0.54 -2.31
C ALA A 95 16.25 0.43 -2.81
N PRO A 96 14.98 0.01 -2.91
CA PRO A 96 13.92 0.92 -3.33
C PRO A 96 13.86 2.09 -2.35
N GLU A 97 13.87 3.32 -2.87
CA GLU A 97 13.68 4.50 -2.04
C GLU A 97 12.37 4.36 -1.26
N PRO A 98 12.35 4.69 0.05
CA PRO A 98 11.13 4.63 0.82
C PRO A 98 10.10 5.58 0.21
N ILE A 99 9.01 5.03 -0.31
CA ILE A 99 7.84 5.81 -0.73
C ILE A 99 7.21 6.35 0.55
N PHE A 100 7.65 7.53 1.00
CA PHE A 100 6.92 8.31 1.98
C PHE A 100 5.61 8.73 1.32
N THR A 101 4.52 8.05 1.66
CA THR A 101 3.17 8.53 1.33
C THR A 101 2.86 9.74 2.21
N SER A 102 3.50 10.88 1.95
CA SER A 102 3.20 12.16 2.58
C SER A 102 1.97 12.78 1.91
N ASN A 103 0.83 12.12 1.99
CA ASN A 103 -0.46 12.76 1.71
C ASN A 103 -1.35 12.61 2.93
N ASN A 104 -0.89 13.17 4.04
CA ASN A 104 -1.77 13.77 5.04
C ASN A 104 -0.97 14.81 5.83
N SER A 105 -1.02 16.07 5.40
CA SER A 105 -1.10 17.29 6.23
C SER A 105 -0.57 18.53 5.52
N CYS A 106 -1.35 19.60 5.66
CA CYS A 106 -1.02 21.01 5.48
C CYS A 106 -0.85 21.54 4.06
N SER A 107 -1.96 22.06 3.56
CA SER A 107 -2.05 23.11 2.55
C SER A 107 -1.00 24.22 2.75
N SER A 108 -0.46 24.67 1.62
CA SER A 108 0.21 25.96 1.36
C SER A 108 1.48 26.30 2.14
N LEU A 109 2.55 26.51 1.35
CA LEU A 109 3.65 27.42 1.62
C LEU A 109 3.24 28.62 2.50
N GLY A 110 3.85 28.75 3.68
CA GLY A 110 3.82 29.99 4.47
C GLY A 110 3.94 29.76 5.97
N SER A 111 5.16 29.93 6.50
CA SER A 111 5.47 30.07 7.93
C SER A 111 5.34 28.83 8.83
N CYS A 112 6.43 28.06 8.92
CA CYS A 112 6.82 27.41 10.17
C CYS A 112 8.12 28.09 10.66
N GLN A 113 8.02 29.33 11.12
CA GLN A 113 9.12 29.97 11.84
C GLN A 113 9.13 29.46 13.27
N LEU A 114 10.10 28.59 13.57
CA LEU A 114 10.49 28.24 14.92
C LEU A 114 11.17 29.46 15.55
N PHE A 115 10.40 30.31 16.22
CA PHE A 115 10.97 31.28 17.16
C PHE A 115 11.23 30.59 18.49
N LEU A 116 12.50 30.22 18.70
CA LEU A 116 13.05 29.95 20.03
C LEU A 116 12.95 31.25 20.84
N SER A 117 11.98 31.35 21.74
CA SER A 117 11.92 32.45 22.71
C SER A 117 12.97 32.23 23.79
N THR A 118 14.12 32.88 23.65
CA THR A 118 15.04 33.14 24.75
C THR A 118 14.59 34.45 25.42
N VAL A 119 14.12 34.37 26.66
CA VAL A 119 13.77 35.54 27.47
C VAL A 119 15.04 36.08 28.12
N PRO A 120 15.51 37.31 27.83
CA PRO A 120 16.51 37.95 28.66
C PRO A 120 15.79 38.71 29.79
N VAL A 121 16.01 38.25 31.01
CA VAL A 121 15.76 39.01 32.24
C VAL A 121 16.76 40.17 32.27
N LEU A 122 16.34 41.36 31.90
CA LEU A 122 16.96 42.61 32.36
C LEU A 122 16.06 43.79 31.98
N TRP A 123 15.63 44.58 32.97
CA TRP A 123 15.49 46.05 32.95
C TRP A 123 14.68 46.44 34.18
N THR A 124 15.39 46.49 35.31
CA THR A 124 15.06 47.41 36.40
C THR A 124 15.31 48.85 35.92
N LEU A 125 14.44 49.76 36.35
CA LEU A 125 14.63 51.21 36.60
C LEU A 125 13.84 52.21 35.73
N LEU A 126 13.26 53.18 36.44
CA LEU A 126 12.56 54.42 36.04
C LEU A 126 11.13 54.21 35.51
N GLY A 127 10.08 54.79 36.09
CA GLY A 127 9.97 55.81 37.13
C GLY A 127 8.54 56.35 37.16
N SER A 128 8.18 56.92 38.32
CA SER A 128 6.98 57.71 38.63
C SER A 128 5.63 57.00 38.70
#